data_AF-A0A947VZU0-F1
#
_entry.id   AF-A0A947VZU0-F1
#
_cell.length_a   1.000
_cell.length_b   1.000
_cell.length_c   1.000
_cell.angle_alpha   90.00
_cell.angle_beta   90.00
_cell.angle_gamma   90.00
#
_symmetry.space_group_name_H-M   'P 1'
#
loop_
_entity.id
_entity.type
_entity.pdbx_description
1 polymer ?
#
loop_
_entity_poly.entity_id
_entity_poly.type
_entity_poly.pdbx_seq_one_letter_code
_entity_poly.pdbx_strand_id
1 'polypeptide(L)'
;MHTPQKADYCIEFDFSNRSRNPARIYQLMAELIDALSAIDAFLLTAIDIRISHFICLESIEAAPLRTFIRAQLKTSDTESFKTHLWELILRKFLVTSKTEIFSFLSLKRNIRKPEDILLLNETIRTLAKKTDVKWLPIYQQVSSKEFLIRIKNIFDCFSSLDQSDKINYITHEGKTALNTHLNVAIGENKLTHVRREIMEARDIAPVKTYRQKTFFDQKS
;
A
#
# COMPACT_ATOMS: atom_id res chain seq x y z
N MET A 1 -3.31 19.26 -9.41
CA MET A 1 -2.14 18.35 -9.33
C MET A 1 -2.12 17.54 -10.62
N HIS A 2 -1.04 17.61 -11.38
CA HIS A 2 -0.90 16.80 -12.60
C HIS A 2 -0.43 15.40 -12.20
N THR A 3 -1.33 14.43 -12.11
CA THR A 3 -1.00 13.07 -12.50
C THR A 3 -1.01 13.06 -14.03
N PRO A 4 0.08 12.72 -14.73
CA PRO A 4 0.04 12.53 -16.17
C PRO A 4 -1.02 11.48 -16.45
N GLN A 5 -1.82 11.72 -17.50
CA GLN A 5 -3.06 11.03 -17.81
C GLN A 5 -2.92 9.49 -17.92
N LYS A 6 -1.69 8.97 -17.95
CA LYS A 6 -1.35 7.54 -18.07
C LYS A 6 -0.85 6.89 -16.78
N ALA A 7 -0.37 7.65 -15.79
CA ALA A 7 0.19 7.09 -14.56
C ALA A 7 -0.89 6.68 -13.54
N ASP A 8 -0.57 5.65 -12.75
CA ASP A 8 -1.40 5.21 -11.63
C ASP A 8 -1.19 6.08 -10.40
N TYR A 9 0.07 6.41 -10.12
CA TYR A 9 0.47 7.22 -8.99
C TYR A 9 1.78 7.95 -9.26
N CYS A 10 2.10 8.89 -8.39
CA CYS A 10 3.31 9.69 -8.41
C CYS A 10 3.98 9.64 -7.04
N ILE A 11 5.31 9.46 -7.03
CA ILE A 11 6.12 9.72 -5.85
C ILE A 11 6.76 11.09 -6.01
N GLU A 12 6.46 12.00 -5.10
CA GLU A 12 7.05 13.33 -5.04
C GLU A 12 8.05 13.41 -3.90
N PHE A 13 9.30 13.75 -4.23
CA PHE A 13 10.37 14.03 -3.28
C PHE A 13 10.56 15.55 -3.19
N ASP A 14 10.36 16.08 -1.99
CA ASP A 14 10.62 17.46 -1.62
C ASP A 14 11.86 17.47 -0.72
N PHE A 15 13.00 17.89 -1.29
CA PHE A 15 14.30 17.90 -0.63
C PHE A 15 14.97 19.25 -0.80
N SER A 16 15.86 19.58 0.13
CA SER A 16 16.61 20.84 0.09
C SER A 16 17.64 20.83 -1.04
N ASN A 17 17.56 21.82 -1.92
CA ASN A 17 18.52 22.05 -3.03
C ASN A 17 19.97 22.33 -2.54
N ARG A 18 20.20 22.39 -1.22
CA ARG A 18 21.51 22.61 -0.60
C ARG A 18 22.03 21.38 0.17
N SER A 19 21.42 20.21 0.00
CA SER A 19 21.91 18.97 0.63
C SER A 19 23.29 18.59 0.09
N ARG A 20 24.19 18.16 0.98
CA ARG A 20 25.60 17.83 0.67
C ARG A 20 25.76 16.58 -0.19
N ASN A 21 24.70 15.79 -0.40
CA ASN A 21 24.74 14.57 -1.21
C ASN A 21 23.43 14.38 -1.99
N PRO A 22 23.28 14.97 -3.18
CA PRO A 22 22.07 14.83 -4.00
C PRO A 22 21.89 13.40 -4.57
N ALA A 23 22.97 12.61 -4.68
CA ALA A 23 22.90 11.24 -5.20
C ALA A 23 22.02 10.33 -4.33
N ARG A 24 21.95 10.59 -3.01
CA ARG A 24 21.12 9.83 -2.07
C ARG A 24 19.64 9.82 -2.46
N ILE A 25 19.14 10.92 -3.04
CA ILE A 25 17.73 11.05 -3.44
C ILE A 25 17.41 10.13 -4.61
N TYR A 26 18.31 10.05 -5.59
CA TYR A 26 18.14 9.15 -6.74
C TYR A 26 18.28 7.68 -6.34
N GLN A 27 19.19 7.36 -5.40
CA GLN A 27 19.33 6.01 -4.84
C GLN A 27 18.06 5.60 -4.09
N LEU A 28 17.60 6.46 -3.18
CA LEU A 28 16.33 6.28 -2.46
C LEU A 28 15.15 6.08 -3.41
N MET A 29 15.08 6.87 -4.48
CA MET A 29 14.03 6.76 -5.48
C MET A 29 14.03 5.39 -6.15
N ALA A 30 15.20 4.88 -6.56
CA ALA A 30 15.33 3.55 -7.14
C ALA A 30 14.91 2.46 -6.13
N GLU A 31 15.44 2.51 -4.91
CA GLU A 31 15.11 1.54 -3.84
C GLU A 31 13.61 1.53 -3.52
N LEU A 32 12.99 2.72 -3.45
CA LEU A 32 11.57 2.85 -3.19
C LEU A 32 10.73 2.30 -4.35
N ILE A 33 11.12 2.54 -5.60
CA ILE A 33 10.43 1.96 -6.77
C ILE A 33 10.48 0.44 -6.71
N ASP A 34 11.62 -0.15 -6.37
CA ASP A 34 11.78 -1.60 -6.24
C ASP A 34 10.92 -2.15 -5.09
N ALA A 35 10.92 -1.47 -3.93
CA ALA A 35 10.08 -1.84 -2.79
C ALA A 35 8.57 -1.76 -3.12
N LEU A 36 8.17 -0.73 -3.88
CA LEU A 36 6.79 -0.55 -4.35
C LEU A 36 6.39 -1.61 -5.39
N SER A 37 7.29 -2.00 -6.29
CA SER A 37 7.03 -3.10 -7.23
C SER A 37 6.88 -4.43 -6.49
N ALA A 38 7.74 -4.67 -5.49
CA ALA A 38 7.70 -5.88 -4.69
C ALA A 38 6.42 -5.99 -3.85
N ILE A 39 5.95 -4.90 -3.23
CA ILE A 39 4.68 -4.93 -2.50
C ILE A 39 3.49 -5.09 -3.45
N ASP A 40 3.53 -4.52 -4.67
CA ASP A 40 2.46 -4.70 -5.65
C ASP A 40 2.34 -6.16 -6.11
N ALA A 41 3.46 -6.81 -6.42
CA ALA A 41 3.49 -8.23 -6.74
C ALA A 41 2.93 -9.08 -5.58
N PHE A 42 3.29 -8.74 -4.35
CA PHE A 42 2.78 -9.41 -3.14
C PHE A 42 1.27 -9.21 -2.94
N LEU A 43 0.75 -8.00 -3.13
CA LEU A 43 -0.67 -7.71 -2.97
C LEU A 43 -1.52 -8.45 -4.01
N LEU A 44 -1.02 -8.65 -5.22
CA LEU A 44 -1.72 -9.40 -6.27
C LEU A 44 -1.94 -10.87 -5.91
N THR A 45 -1.13 -11.46 -5.02
CA THR A 45 -1.35 -12.84 -4.57
C THR A 45 -2.65 -12.98 -3.76
N ALA A 46 -3.21 -11.88 -3.24
CA ALA A 46 -4.56 -11.87 -2.63
C ALA A 46 -5.66 -12.16 -3.66
N ILE A 47 -5.40 -11.81 -4.93
CA ILE A 47 -6.27 -12.04 -6.07
C ILE A 47 -5.89 -13.38 -6.69
N ASP A 48 -4.74 -13.46 -7.34
CA ASP A 48 -4.27 -14.64 -8.07
C ASP A 48 -2.74 -14.64 -8.17
N ILE A 49 -2.11 -15.76 -7.78
CA ILE A 49 -0.65 -15.93 -7.82
C ILE A 49 -0.07 -15.96 -9.23
N ARG A 50 -0.90 -16.20 -10.26
CA ARG A 50 -0.47 -16.29 -11.66
C ARG A 50 -0.34 -14.93 -12.33
N ILE A 51 -0.79 -13.86 -11.67
CA ILE A 51 -0.67 -12.50 -12.19
C ILE A 51 0.77 -12.04 -11.96
N SER A 52 1.48 -11.81 -13.06
CA SER A 52 2.78 -11.16 -13.05
C SER A 52 2.64 -9.65 -13.14
N HIS A 53 3.57 -8.96 -12.49
CA HIS A 53 3.58 -7.51 -12.36
C HIS A 53 4.95 -6.94 -12.68
N PHE A 54 4.97 -5.80 -13.36
CA PHE A 54 6.14 -4.95 -13.48
C PHE A 54 5.71 -3.49 -13.48
N ILE A 55 6.63 -2.61 -13.11
CA ILE A 55 6.41 -1.17 -13.10
C ILE A 55 7.05 -0.54 -14.34
N CYS A 56 6.34 0.42 -14.94
CA CYS A 56 6.88 1.31 -15.97
C CYS A 56 6.98 2.74 -15.43
N LEU A 57 8.12 3.36 -15.74
CA LEU A 57 8.32 4.79 -15.57
C LEU A 57 7.64 5.53 -16.73
N GLU A 58 6.66 6.38 -16.43
CA GLU A 58 5.98 7.19 -17.45
C GLU A 58 6.74 8.49 -17.71
N SER A 59 7.16 9.17 -16.64
CA SER A 59 7.95 10.39 -16.72
C SER A 59 8.65 10.70 -15.40
N ILE A 60 9.69 11.53 -15.48
CA ILE A 60 10.34 12.17 -14.33
C ILE A 60 10.29 13.68 -14.55
N GLU A 61 9.80 14.41 -13.56
CA GLU A 61 9.88 15.88 -13.52
C GLU A 61 10.94 16.29 -12.50
N ALA A 62 11.73 17.32 -12.83
CA ALA A 62 12.68 17.92 -11.91
C ALA A 62 12.03 19.10 -11.16
N ALA A 63 12.28 19.18 -9.85
CA ALA A 63 11.89 20.28 -8.94
C ALA A 63 10.38 20.62 -8.82
N PRO A 64 9.65 19.97 -7.89
CA PRO A 64 10.07 18.87 -7.04
C PRO A 64 10.31 17.61 -7.88
N LEU A 65 11.20 16.72 -7.42
CA LEU A 65 11.44 15.48 -8.14
C LEU A 65 10.19 14.62 -8.07
N ARG A 66 9.53 14.42 -9.22
CA ARG A 66 8.34 13.58 -9.31
C ARG A 66 8.61 12.41 -10.23
N THR A 67 8.28 11.23 -9.76
CA THR A 67 8.35 10.00 -10.53
C THR A 67 6.94 9.49 -10.76
N PHE A 68 6.54 9.45 -12.03
CA PHE A 68 5.21 9.01 -12.42
C PHE A 68 5.25 7.55 -12.84
N ILE A 69 4.43 6.76 -12.17
CA ILE A 69 4.55 5.31 -12.18
C ILE A 69 3.26 4.69 -12.66
N ARG A 70 3.40 3.70 -13.55
CA ARG A 70 2.30 2.86 -14.02
C ARG A 70 2.60 1.39 -13.77
N ALA A 71 1.63 0.69 -13.20
CA ALA A 71 1.68 -0.75 -13.06
C ALA A 71 1.23 -1.42 -14.37
N GLN A 72 1.99 -2.42 -14.81
CA GLN A 72 1.65 -3.31 -15.92
C GLN A 72 1.42 -4.71 -15.37
N LEU A 73 0.37 -5.35 -15.85
CA LEU A 73 -0.08 -6.65 -15.37
C LEU A 73 -0.15 -7.63 -16.54
N LYS A 74 0.27 -8.86 -16.30
CA LYS A 74 0.20 -9.93 -17.30
C LYS A 74 -0.23 -11.23 -16.63
N THR A 75 -1.05 -12.00 -17.32
CA THR A 75 -1.50 -13.32 -16.89
C THR A 75 -1.58 -14.23 -18.12
N SER A 76 -1.26 -15.50 -17.95
CA SER A 76 -1.47 -16.52 -18.98
C SER A 76 -2.91 -17.06 -18.99
N ASP A 77 -3.70 -16.77 -17.95
CA ASP A 77 -5.08 -17.24 -17.80
C ASP A 77 -6.03 -16.04 -17.66
N THR A 78 -6.39 -15.45 -18.79
CA THR A 78 -7.36 -14.35 -18.86
C THR A 78 -8.81 -14.81 -18.67
N GLU A 79 -9.10 -16.10 -18.93
CA GLU A 79 -10.44 -16.67 -18.81
C GLU A 79 -10.93 -16.72 -17.35
N SER A 80 -10.00 -16.70 -16.40
CA SER A 80 -10.31 -16.61 -14.96
C SER A 80 -10.98 -15.30 -14.52
N PHE A 81 -11.00 -14.26 -15.38
CA PHE A 81 -11.60 -12.96 -15.07
C PHE A 81 -12.96 -12.76 -15.73
N LYS A 82 -13.87 -12.12 -15.00
CA LYS A 82 -15.23 -11.78 -15.46
C LYS A 82 -15.29 -10.72 -16.55
N THR A 83 -14.22 -9.94 -16.69
CA THR A 83 -14.22 -8.73 -17.52
C THR A 83 -12.89 -8.53 -18.23
N HIS A 84 -12.98 -7.98 -19.44
CA HIS A 84 -11.82 -7.57 -20.23
C HIS A 84 -11.09 -6.35 -19.62
N LEU A 85 -11.70 -5.66 -18.66
CA LEU A 85 -11.11 -4.52 -17.93
C LEU A 85 -10.40 -4.94 -16.63
N TRP A 86 -10.08 -6.22 -16.47
CA TRP A 86 -9.49 -6.76 -15.24
C TRP A 86 -8.20 -6.03 -14.84
N GLU A 87 -7.35 -5.66 -15.81
CA GLU A 87 -6.11 -4.93 -15.54
C GLU A 87 -6.38 -3.58 -14.88
N LEU A 88 -7.37 -2.82 -15.37
CA LEU A 88 -7.72 -1.52 -14.81
C LEU A 88 -8.24 -1.66 -13.37
N ILE A 89 -9.07 -2.67 -13.11
CA ILE A 89 -9.61 -2.96 -11.78
C ILE A 89 -8.48 -3.30 -10.81
N LEU A 90 -7.53 -4.14 -11.25
CA LEU A 90 -6.41 -4.55 -10.42
C LEU A 90 -5.39 -3.43 -10.20
N ARG A 91 -5.14 -2.57 -11.19
CA ARG A 91 -4.34 -1.35 -11.01
C ARG A 91 -4.96 -0.43 -9.96
N LYS A 92 -6.29 -0.23 -10.02
CA LYS A 92 -7.01 0.53 -8.98
C LYS A 92 -6.87 -0.13 -7.60
N PHE A 93 -7.03 -1.46 -7.51
CA PHE A 93 -6.82 -2.19 -6.27
C PHE A 93 -5.41 -1.98 -5.70
N LEU A 94 -4.37 -2.02 -6.53
CA LEU A 94 -2.99 -1.78 -6.09
C LEU A 94 -2.79 -0.35 -5.56
N VAL A 95 -3.36 0.66 -6.24
CA VAL A 95 -3.28 2.05 -5.80
C VAL A 95 -4.01 2.22 -4.46
N THR A 96 -5.26 1.79 -4.36
CA THR A 96 -6.07 1.91 -3.15
C THR A 96 -5.44 1.15 -1.97
N SER A 97 -4.90 -0.05 -2.20
CA SER A 97 -4.23 -0.84 -1.17
C SER A 97 -3.03 -0.11 -0.57
N LYS A 98 -2.17 0.47 -1.43
CA LYS A 98 -1.03 1.28 -0.98
C LYS A 98 -1.48 2.54 -0.24
N THR A 99 -2.52 3.23 -0.73
CA THR A 99 -3.11 4.38 -0.03
C THR A 99 -3.57 4.02 1.37
N GLU A 100 -4.28 2.90 1.55
CA GLU A 100 -4.74 2.43 2.86
C GLU A 100 -3.56 2.07 3.78
N ILE A 101 -2.54 1.38 3.26
CA ILE A 101 -1.32 1.06 4.01
C ILE A 101 -0.63 2.35 4.50
N PHE A 102 -0.38 3.30 3.60
CA PHE A 102 0.30 4.55 3.95
C PHE A 102 -0.54 5.42 4.88
N SER A 103 -1.85 5.49 4.66
CA SER A 103 -2.77 6.21 5.54
C SER A 103 -2.75 5.62 6.95
N PHE A 104 -2.87 4.30 7.08
CA PHE A 104 -2.84 3.59 8.37
C PHE A 104 -1.51 3.80 9.12
N LEU A 105 -0.38 3.84 8.39
CA LEU A 105 0.95 4.00 8.95
C LEU A 105 1.35 5.47 9.17
N SER A 106 0.68 6.42 8.52
CA SER A 106 0.98 7.86 8.63
C SER A 106 0.85 8.38 10.07
N LEU A 107 -0.09 7.83 10.84
CA LEU A 107 -0.38 8.24 12.21
C LEU A 107 0.41 7.46 13.28
N LYS A 108 1.20 6.46 12.89
CA LYS A 108 1.89 5.56 13.82
C LYS A 108 3.37 5.88 13.92
N ARG A 109 3.90 6.06 15.13
CA ARG A 109 5.37 6.14 15.31
C ARG A 109 6.05 4.78 15.29
N ASN A 110 5.33 3.72 15.68
CA ASN A 110 5.88 2.38 15.75
C ASN A 110 4.81 1.34 15.39
N ILE A 111 5.19 0.30 14.66
CA ILE A 111 4.43 -0.96 14.62
C ILE A 111 5.02 -1.86 15.70
N ARG A 112 4.26 -2.17 16.75
CA ARG A 112 4.71 -2.99 17.91
C ARG A 112 3.86 -4.22 18.16
N LYS A 113 2.69 -4.27 17.53
CA LYS A 113 1.60 -5.18 17.81
C LYS A 113 1.26 -6.01 16.57
N PRO A 114 1.29 -7.35 16.61
CA PRO A 114 0.88 -8.20 15.49
C PRO A 114 -0.53 -7.90 14.96
N GLU A 115 -1.41 -7.39 15.82
CA GLU A 115 -2.78 -6.99 15.50
C GLU A 115 -2.82 -5.93 14.38
N ASP A 116 -1.83 -5.03 14.33
CA ASP A 116 -1.75 -3.99 13.30
C ASP A 116 -1.58 -4.60 11.90
N ILE A 117 -0.76 -5.65 11.79
CA ILE A 117 -0.53 -6.37 10.52
C ILE A 117 -1.74 -7.21 10.13
N LEU A 118 -2.40 -7.82 11.12
CA LEU A 118 -3.60 -8.62 10.88
C LEU A 118 -4.78 -7.76 10.43
N LEU A 119 -4.92 -6.55 10.99
CA LEU A 119 -5.91 -5.58 10.56
C LEU A 119 -5.66 -5.13 9.11
N LEU A 120 -4.42 -4.78 8.78
CA LEU A 120 -4.05 -4.45 7.40
C LEU A 120 -4.35 -5.61 6.44
N ASN A 121 -4.04 -6.85 6.82
CA ASN A 121 -4.33 -8.03 6.01
C ASN A 121 -5.83 -8.19 5.72
N GLU A 122 -6.69 -7.99 6.72
CA GLU A 122 -8.14 -8.02 6.52
C GLU A 122 -8.62 -6.87 5.63
N THR A 123 -8.03 -5.68 5.77
CA THR A 123 -8.31 -4.55 4.88
C THR A 123 -7.96 -4.90 3.44
N ILE A 124 -6.76 -5.42 3.17
CA ILE A 124 -6.34 -5.84 1.82
C ILE A 124 -7.25 -6.92 1.26
N ARG A 125 -7.59 -7.95 2.05
CA ARG A 125 -8.53 -8.99 1.61
C ARG A 125 -9.91 -8.42 1.28
N THR A 126 -10.38 -7.46 2.06
CA THR A 126 -11.67 -6.80 1.82
C THR A 126 -11.63 -5.98 0.53
N LEU A 127 -10.54 -5.24 0.28
CA LEU A 127 -10.33 -4.53 -0.98
C LEU A 127 -10.26 -5.50 -2.17
N ALA A 128 -9.56 -6.63 -2.02
CA ALA A 128 -9.47 -7.67 -3.05
C ALA A 128 -10.86 -8.22 -3.39
N LYS A 129 -11.69 -8.54 -2.40
CA LYS A 129 -13.07 -8.98 -2.61
C LYS A 129 -13.93 -7.93 -3.33
N LYS A 130 -13.75 -6.64 -2.99
CA LYS A 130 -14.48 -5.54 -3.63
C LYS A 130 -14.14 -5.38 -5.12
N THR A 131 -13.03 -5.94 -5.61
CA THR A 131 -12.72 -5.93 -7.04
C THR A 131 -13.73 -6.74 -7.86
N ASP A 132 -14.31 -7.78 -7.26
CA ASP A 132 -15.18 -8.78 -7.88
C ASP A 132 -14.70 -9.24 -9.28
N VAL A 133 -13.39 -9.29 -9.50
CA VAL A 133 -12.82 -9.49 -10.83
C VAL A 133 -12.85 -10.95 -11.28
N LYS A 134 -12.90 -11.90 -10.32
CA LYS A 134 -12.84 -13.35 -10.58
C LYS A 134 -14.20 -13.99 -10.78
N TRP A 135 -14.30 -14.96 -11.69
CA TRP A 135 -15.49 -15.81 -11.85
C TRP A 135 -15.82 -16.58 -10.57
N LEU A 136 -14.81 -17.25 -10.01
CA LEU A 136 -14.88 -17.87 -8.69
C LEU A 136 -14.27 -16.88 -7.68
N PRO A 137 -15.06 -16.28 -6.77
CA PRO A 137 -14.62 -15.19 -5.89
C PRO A 137 -13.79 -15.69 -4.70
N ILE A 138 -12.75 -16.49 -4.99
CA ILE A 138 -11.80 -17.03 -4.01
C ILE A 138 -10.65 -16.04 -3.87
N TYR A 139 -10.75 -15.18 -2.86
CA TYR A 139 -9.74 -14.17 -2.51
C TYR A 139 -8.99 -14.58 -1.25
N GLN A 140 -7.67 -14.62 -1.35
CA GLN A 140 -6.78 -15.12 -0.30
C GLN A 140 -6.35 -14.01 0.65
N GLN A 141 -6.03 -14.37 1.89
CA GLN A 141 -5.24 -13.50 2.76
C GLN A 141 -3.79 -13.60 2.32
N VAL A 142 -3.10 -12.46 2.29
CA VAL A 142 -1.65 -12.46 2.08
C VAL A 142 -0.93 -12.87 3.38
N SER A 143 0.30 -13.36 3.25
CA SER A 143 1.09 -13.81 4.41
C SER A 143 1.42 -12.64 5.33
N SER A 144 0.99 -12.68 6.61
CA SER A 144 1.31 -11.62 7.59
C SER A 144 2.82 -11.40 7.76
N LYS A 145 3.61 -12.48 7.73
CA LYS A 145 5.07 -12.41 7.85
C LYS A 145 5.65 -11.66 6.67
N GLU A 146 5.27 -12.06 5.47
CA GLU A 146 5.74 -11.44 4.24
C GLU A 146 5.28 -9.99 4.15
N PHE A 147 4.05 -9.69 4.58
CA PHE A 147 3.54 -8.33 4.58
C PHE A 147 4.36 -7.40 5.49
N LEU A 148 4.72 -7.88 6.69
CA LEU A 148 5.59 -7.14 7.59
C LEU A 148 6.95 -6.86 6.95
N ILE A 149 7.54 -7.85 6.27
CA ILE A 149 8.81 -7.69 5.54
C ILE A 149 8.68 -6.64 4.44
N ARG A 150 7.61 -6.70 3.62
CA ARG A 150 7.39 -5.72 2.54
C ARG A 150 7.18 -4.30 3.08
N ILE A 151 6.41 -4.15 4.16
CA ILE A 151 6.27 -2.86 4.85
C ILE A 151 7.64 -2.39 5.34
N LYS A 152 8.38 -3.22 6.07
CA LYS A 152 9.70 -2.87 6.60
C LYS A 152 10.65 -2.39 5.48
N ASN A 153 10.72 -3.11 4.37
CA ASN A 153 11.57 -2.75 3.24
C ASN A 153 11.26 -1.36 2.68
N ILE A 154 9.97 -0.97 2.58
CA ILE A 154 9.59 0.37 2.13
C ILE A 154 10.11 1.45 3.09
N PHE A 155 9.99 1.23 4.40
CA PHE A 155 10.40 2.24 5.39
C PHE A 155 11.91 2.26 5.64
N ASP A 156 12.61 1.13 5.42
CA ASP A 156 14.07 1.07 5.48
C ASP A 156 14.72 1.95 4.41
N CYS A 157 14.08 2.12 3.24
CA CYS A 157 14.52 3.06 2.20
C CYS A 157 14.71 4.47 2.78
N PHE A 158 13.84 4.90 3.70
CA PHE A 158 13.85 6.26 4.26
C PHE A 158 14.99 6.52 5.25
N SER A 159 15.81 5.52 5.57
CA SER A 159 16.94 5.66 6.49
C SER A 159 18.01 6.67 6.04
N SER A 160 18.09 6.96 4.75
CA SER A 160 19.04 7.92 4.15
C SER A 160 18.49 9.36 4.04
N LEU A 161 17.28 9.62 4.55
CA LEU A 161 16.64 10.94 4.52
C LEU A 161 17.17 11.89 5.59
N ASP A 162 17.32 13.17 5.21
CA ASP A 162 17.56 14.27 6.14
C ASP A 162 16.23 14.64 6.81
N GLN A 163 16.28 15.23 8.01
CA GLN A 163 15.08 15.60 8.78
C GLN A 163 14.14 16.57 8.05
N SER A 164 14.64 17.34 7.08
CA SER A 164 13.86 18.29 6.29
C SER A 164 13.17 17.66 5.09
N ASP A 165 13.56 16.46 4.68
CA ASP A 165 13.06 15.84 3.46
C ASP A 165 11.64 15.32 3.65
N LYS A 166 10.81 15.47 2.63
CA LYS A 166 9.43 15.00 2.62
C LYS A 166 9.19 14.17 1.38
N ILE A 167 8.47 13.06 1.56
CA ILE A 167 8.05 12.19 0.47
C ILE A 167 6.54 12.11 0.51
N ASN A 168 5.93 12.25 -0.67
CA ASN A 168 4.49 12.17 -0.82
C ASN A 168 4.12 11.14 -1.86
N TYR A 169 3.14 10.31 -1.51
CA TYR A 169 2.45 9.40 -2.42
C TYR A 169 1.20 10.12 -2.96
N ILE A 170 1.17 10.37 -4.26
CA ILE A 170 0.11 11.15 -4.93
C ILE A 170 -0.64 10.21 -5.88
N THR A 171 -1.96 10.24 -5.80
CA THR A 171 -2.87 9.46 -6.65
C THR A 171 -3.94 10.40 -7.21
N HIS A 172 -4.82 9.86 -8.06
CA HIS A 172 -6.03 10.58 -8.51
C HIS A 172 -7.00 10.91 -7.36
N GLU A 173 -6.92 10.19 -6.24
CA GLU A 173 -7.80 10.37 -5.08
C GLU A 173 -7.24 11.38 -4.07
N GLY A 174 -5.94 11.70 -4.13
CA GLY A 174 -5.33 12.67 -3.24
C GLY A 174 -3.83 12.47 -3.00
N LYS A 175 -3.31 13.23 -2.04
CA LYS A 175 -1.89 13.24 -1.63
C LYS A 175 -1.76 12.74 -0.19
N THR A 176 -0.92 11.73 0.02
CA THR A 176 -0.59 11.16 1.32
C THR A 176 0.89 11.38 1.61
N ALA A 177 1.20 12.07 2.72
CA ALA A 177 2.57 12.19 3.20
C ALA A 177 3.04 10.84 3.76
N LEU A 178 4.21 10.38 3.32
CA LEU A 178 4.79 9.15 3.83
C LEU A 178 5.47 9.41 5.18
N ASN A 179 5.28 8.48 6.11
CA ASN A 179 5.89 8.55 7.43
C ASN A 179 7.34 8.06 7.37
N THR A 180 8.27 8.98 7.15
CA THR A 180 9.71 8.71 7.03
C THR A 180 10.38 8.29 8.34
N HIS A 181 9.67 8.33 9.47
CA HIS A 181 10.20 8.03 10.80
C HIS A 181 9.53 6.82 11.47
N LEU A 182 8.80 6.01 10.70
CA LEU A 182 8.17 4.81 11.23
C LEU A 182 9.24 3.79 11.65
N ASN A 183 9.17 3.33 12.90
CA ASN A 183 9.99 2.22 13.37
C ASN A 183 9.16 0.91 13.40
N VAL A 184 9.61 -0.10 12.65
CA VAL A 184 9.01 -1.44 12.64
C VAL A 184 9.77 -2.33 13.63
N ALA A 185 9.26 -2.41 14.86
CA ALA A 185 9.94 -3.09 15.97
C ALA A 185 9.40 -4.51 16.28
N ILE A 186 8.51 -5.04 15.43
CA ILE A 186 7.97 -6.39 15.59
C ILE A 186 9.00 -7.38 15.04
N GLY A 187 9.50 -8.27 15.91
CA GLY A 187 10.26 -9.44 15.45
C GLY A 187 9.36 -10.41 14.70
N GLU A 188 9.80 -10.88 13.54
CA GLU A 188 9.03 -11.76 12.63
C GLU A 188 8.41 -12.98 13.34
N ASN A 189 9.10 -13.51 14.35
CA ASN A 189 8.69 -14.69 15.12
C ASN A 189 7.45 -14.46 15.99
N LYS A 190 7.05 -13.21 16.26
CA LYS A 190 5.87 -12.88 17.08
C LYS A 190 4.55 -12.92 16.31
N LEU A 191 4.58 -13.01 14.98
CA LEU A 191 3.37 -13.04 14.14
C LEU A 191 2.69 -14.43 14.13
N THR A 192 3.43 -15.50 14.42
CA THR A 192 2.93 -16.89 14.34
C THR A 192 1.95 -17.23 15.48
N HIS A 193 2.02 -16.54 16.61
CA HIS A 193 1.22 -16.84 17.80
C HIS A 193 -0.14 -16.12 17.84
N VAL A 194 -0.24 -14.92 17.28
CA VAL A 194 -1.45 -14.08 17.40
C VAL A 194 -2.62 -14.55 16.52
N ARG A 195 -2.34 -15.28 15.42
CA ARG A 195 -3.39 -15.79 14.54
C ARG A 195 -4.33 -16.78 15.25
N ARG A 196 -3.83 -17.49 16.28
CA ARG A 196 -4.63 -18.45 17.06
C ARG A 196 -5.61 -17.72 18.01
N GLU A 197 -5.14 -16.69 18.71
CA GLU A 197 -5.95 -15.91 19.66
C GLU A 197 -7.03 -15.06 18.98
N ILE A 198 -6.76 -14.46 17.81
CA ILE A 198 -7.76 -13.62 17.12
C ILE A 198 -8.85 -14.47 16.44
N MET A 199 -8.55 -15.70 16.02
CA MET A 199 -9.57 -16.62 15.51
C MET A 199 -10.48 -17.13 16.66
N GLU A 200 -9.92 -17.48 17.81
CA GLU A 200 -10.68 -17.90 18.99
C GLU A 200 -11.56 -16.77 19.56
N ALA A 201 -11.09 -15.51 19.52
CA ALA A 201 -11.88 -14.37 20.00
C ALA A 201 -13.04 -13.97 19.06
N ARG A 202 -12.97 -14.30 17.77
CA ARG A 202 -14.00 -13.94 16.78
C ARG A 202 -15.19 -14.92 16.72
N ASP A 203 -15.04 -16.15 17.18
CA ASP A 203 -16.15 -17.11 17.31
C ASP A 203 -17.10 -16.80 18.48
N ILE A 204 -16.79 -15.79 19.32
CA ILE A 204 -17.56 -15.49 20.54
C ILE A 204 -18.32 -14.15 20.46
N ALA A 205 -18.08 -13.29 19.46
CA ALA A 205 -18.69 -11.95 19.44
C ALA A 205 -19.50 -11.66 18.16
N PRO A 206 -20.84 -11.49 18.23
CA PRO A 206 -21.60 -10.97 17.11
C PRO A 206 -21.18 -9.54 16.82
N VAL A 207 -20.91 -9.26 15.54
CA VAL A 207 -20.49 -7.96 14.99
C VAL A 207 -21.50 -6.88 15.40
N LYS A 208 -21.11 -5.98 16.30
CA LYS A 208 -21.84 -4.72 16.53
C LYS A 208 -21.57 -3.77 15.38
N THR A 209 -22.56 -3.62 14.51
CA THR A 209 -22.64 -2.57 13.49
C THR A 209 -22.56 -1.21 14.17
N TYR A 210 -21.50 -0.44 13.88
CA TYR A 210 -21.45 0.98 14.23
C TYR A 210 -22.48 1.72 13.35
N ARG A 211 -23.68 1.97 13.91
CA ARG A 211 -24.63 2.95 13.38
C ARG A 211 -23.99 4.34 13.43
N GLN A 212 -23.94 5.01 12.28
CA GLN A 212 -23.71 6.45 12.20
C GLN A 212 -24.76 7.16 13.06
N LYS A 213 -24.32 7.93 14.06
CA LYS A 213 -25.18 8.90 14.73
C LYS A 213 -25.21 10.17 13.90
N THR A 214 -26.40 10.42 13.37
CA THR A 214 -26.98 11.68 12.91
C THR A 214 -26.39 12.93 13.57
N PHE A 215 -25.85 13.84 12.75
CA PHE A 215 -25.71 15.26 13.07
C PHE A 215 -26.85 16.00 12.37
N PHE A 216 -27.96 16.16 13.07
CA PHE A 216 -28.97 17.20 12.84
C PHE A 216 -29.69 17.36 14.17
N ASP A 217 -29.24 18.30 14.98
CA ASP A 217 -30.04 19.41 15.49
C ASP A 217 -29.28 20.09 16.63
N GLN A 218 -29.12 21.41 16.54
CA GLN A 218 -29.76 22.32 17.48
C GLN A 218 -29.22 23.73 17.29
N LYS A 219 -30.15 24.62 16.95
CA LYS A 219 -30.44 25.93 17.56
C LYS A 219 -30.93 26.87 16.45
N SER A 220 -31.94 27.69 16.63
CA SER A 220 -32.97 27.90 17.65
C SER A 220 -33.92 28.92 17.05
#